data_AF-A0A7S3FUH2-F1
#
_entry.id   AF-A0A7S3FUH2-F1
#
_cell.length_a   1.000
_cell.length_b   1.000
_cell.length_c   1.000
_cell.angle_alpha   90.00
_cell.angle_beta   90.00
_cell.angle_gamma   90.00
#
_symmetry.space_group_name_H-M   'P 1'
#
loop_
_entity.id
_entity.type
_entity.pdbx_description
1 polymer ?
#
loop_
_entity_poly.entity_id
_entity_poly.type
_entity_poly.pdbx_seq_one_letter_code
_entity_poly.pdbx_strand_id
1 'polypeptide(L)'
;MAKRESEAGGTAKGVKKAKKAPAKAPENVVTDPIERQPIHSGDRTFKVAYWNMGGIRSSLKKRPEIYETLLKAADSPEVIFLAEHKLQPDDVPGVEKELFALWPGYRAIWNCSARKGYSGVVALIKEDVLGPLKPASIKNKTVEVSTPESHLDTYEIKSVHRGLGIPPVQSEYNTEGRVLTLNLAKPDMYVVVSYVPNSGAGLKRIDYRINEWEKDMRGYLTELAKEKPVAYVGDMNVAHLDLDIWNAGAKHLEKNAGTTTIERNAFGQMLSECDYVDGFRHFHPEAAGHFTFWSVRSRNKPSNRGLRLDYTLVSKSMVDGSAGAQLADAYILGEVCASFGDHCAVGMTVKY
;
A
#
# COMPACT_ATOMS: atom_id res chain seq x y z
N MET A 1 -27.36 -10.02 -86.16
CA MET A 1 -27.75 -9.34 -84.90
C MET A 1 -28.56 -10.31 -84.06
N ALA A 2 -28.00 -10.85 -82.98
CA ALA A 2 -28.72 -11.69 -82.01
C ALA A 2 -28.24 -11.30 -80.60
N LYS A 3 -29.19 -10.94 -79.73
CA LYS A 3 -28.95 -10.44 -78.36
C LYS A 3 -28.84 -11.60 -77.37
N ARG A 4 -27.96 -11.37 -76.39
CA ARG A 4 -27.63 -12.19 -75.21
C ARG A 4 -28.80 -12.29 -74.23
N GLU A 5 -28.98 -13.47 -73.64
CA GLU A 5 -29.64 -13.67 -72.34
C GLU A 5 -28.58 -13.70 -71.22
N SER A 6 -28.93 -13.14 -70.06
CA SER A 6 -28.05 -12.95 -68.90
C SER A 6 -28.32 -13.98 -67.81
N GLU A 7 -27.24 -14.56 -67.26
CA GLU A 7 -27.23 -15.50 -66.14
C GLU A 7 -27.66 -14.85 -64.81
N ALA A 8 -28.43 -15.60 -64.01
CA ALA A 8 -28.84 -15.24 -62.66
C ALA A 8 -27.84 -15.78 -61.62
N GLY A 9 -27.33 -14.89 -60.77
CA GLY A 9 -26.41 -15.20 -59.67
C GLY A 9 -27.12 -15.83 -58.45
N GLY A 10 -26.58 -16.96 -57.99
CA GLY A 10 -26.95 -17.57 -56.71
C GLY A 10 -26.19 -16.92 -55.54
N THR A 11 -26.92 -16.40 -54.55
CA THR A 11 -26.37 -15.84 -53.31
C THR A 11 -26.26 -16.91 -52.23
N ALA A 12 -25.04 -17.14 -51.74
CA ALA A 12 -24.78 -18.03 -50.60
C ALA A 12 -25.30 -17.40 -49.29
N LYS A 13 -26.22 -18.09 -48.60
CA LYS A 13 -26.72 -17.69 -47.27
C LYS A 13 -25.67 -17.97 -46.19
N GLY A 14 -25.19 -16.91 -45.54
CA GLY A 14 -24.29 -16.99 -44.39
C GLY A 14 -24.96 -17.64 -43.17
N VAL A 15 -24.25 -18.59 -42.55
CA VAL A 15 -24.65 -19.25 -41.30
C VAL A 15 -24.54 -18.24 -40.15
N LYS A 16 -25.67 -17.92 -39.51
CA LYS A 16 -25.71 -17.10 -38.28
C LYS A 16 -25.08 -17.89 -37.12
N LYS A 17 -23.95 -17.41 -36.58
CA LYS A 17 -23.38 -17.91 -35.32
C LYS A 17 -24.41 -17.72 -34.20
N ALA A 18 -24.72 -18.80 -33.48
CA ALA A 18 -25.58 -18.77 -32.30
C ALA A 18 -25.03 -17.77 -31.26
N LYS A 19 -25.92 -16.92 -30.72
CA LYS A 19 -25.57 -16.05 -29.60
C LYS A 19 -25.23 -16.93 -28.40
N LYS A 20 -24.00 -16.81 -27.91
CA LYS A 20 -23.52 -17.44 -26.67
C LYS A 20 -24.49 -17.03 -25.55
N ALA A 21 -24.97 -18.00 -24.76
CA ALA A 21 -25.78 -17.72 -23.58
C ALA A 21 -25.07 -16.67 -22.71
N PRO A 22 -25.82 -15.76 -22.05
CA PRO A 22 -25.21 -14.80 -21.12
C PRO A 22 -24.38 -15.61 -20.11
N ALA A 23 -23.11 -15.21 -19.94
CA ALA A 23 -22.27 -15.80 -18.90
C ALA A 23 -23.01 -15.71 -17.57
N LYS A 24 -23.05 -16.81 -16.80
CA LYS A 24 -23.55 -16.79 -15.43
C LYS A 24 -22.99 -15.54 -14.74
N ALA A 25 -23.87 -14.77 -14.09
CA ALA A 25 -23.43 -13.72 -13.20
C ALA A 25 -22.39 -14.35 -12.26
N PRO A 26 -21.18 -13.79 -12.20
CA PRO A 26 -20.14 -14.44 -11.44
C PRO A 26 -20.50 -14.45 -9.96
N GLU A 27 -20.24 -15.58 -9.30
CA GLU A 27 -20.45 -15.71 -7.87
C GLU A 27 -19.64 -14.65 -7.11
N ASN A 28 -20.29 -14.03 -6.13
CA ASN A 28 -19.65 -13.07 -5.24
C ASN A 28 -18.64 -13.83 -4.36
N VAL A 29 -17.45 -13.28 -4.19
CA VAL A 29 -16.46 -13.85 -3.29
C VAL A 29 -16.88 -13.55 -1.85
N VAL A 30 -17.06 -14.60 -1.06
CA VAL A 30 -17.40 -14.49 0.36
C VAL A 30 -16.14 -14.07 1.13
N THR A 31 -16.31 -13.14 2.07
CA THR A 31 -15.26 -12.74 3.01
C THR A 31 -15.48 -13.51 4.30
N ASP A 32 -14.44 -14.18 4.78
CA ASP A 32 -14.50 -14.89 6.05
C ASP A 32 -14.62 -13.89 7.21
N PRO A 33 -15.28 -14.27 8.32
CA PRO A 33 -15.28 -13.43 9.50
C PRO A 33 -13.88 -13.40 10.13
N ILE A 34 -13.41 -12.20 10.48
CA ILE A 34 -12.19 -11.98 11.27
C ILE A 34 -12.51 -11.05 12.44
N GLU A 35 -11.77 -11.22 13.53
CA GLU A 35 -11.85 -10.37 14.70
C GLU A 35 -10.52 -9.65 14.92
N ARG A 36 -10.61 -8.34 15.22
CA ARG A 36 -9.45 -7.54 15.61
C ARG A 36 -8.88 -8.06 16.92
N GLN A 37 -7.55 -8.06 17.06
CA GLN A 37 -6.93 -8.49 18.31
C GLN A 37 -7.26 -7.51 19.45
N PRO A 38 -7.57 -8.00 20.67
CA PRO A 38 -7.90 -7.13 21.79
C PRO A 38 -6.69 -6.33 22.26
N ILE A 39 -6.90 -5.04 22.52
CA ILE A 39 -5.93 -4.15 23.16
C ILE A 39 -6.43 -3.87 24.59
N HIS A 40 -5.60 -4.14 25.60
CA HIS A 40 -6.02 -4.00 26.99
C HIS A 40 -5.83 -2.56 27.49
N SER A 41 -6.73 -2.10 28.36
CA SER A 41 -6.65 -0.76 28.97
C SER A 41 -5.43 -0.69 29.91
N GLY A 42 -4.31 -0.18 29.40
CA GLY A 42 -3.03 -0.14 30.11
C GLY A 42 -1.85 -0.43 29.21
N ASP A 43 -2.08 -1.10 28.08
CA ASP A 43 -1.05 -1.29 27.06
C ASP A 43 -0.66 0.07 26.46
N ARG A 44 0.64 0.36 26.43
CA ARG A 44 1.14 1.46 25.61
C ARG A 44 1.18 0.99 24.17
N THR A 45 0.49 1.71 23.30
CA THR A 45 0.37 1.33 21.89
C THR A 45 0.83 2.42 20.93
N PHE A 46 1.29 2.01 19.75
CA PHE A 46 1.59 2.85 18.62
C PHE A 46 0.86 2.30 17.40
N LYS A 47 0.02 3.12 16.76
CA LYS A 47 -0.86 2.72 15.66
C LYS A 47 -0.42 3.38 14.37
N VAL A 48 -0.35 2.58 13.33
CA VAL A 48 -0.01 3.01 11.98
C VAL A 48 -1.11 2.58 11.02
N ALA A 49 -1.54 3.50 10.16
CA ALA A 49 -2.42 3.20 9.04
C ALA A 49 -1.73 3.53 7.71
N TYR A 50 -2.09 2.79 6.67
CA TYR A 50 -1.64 3.02 5.30
C TYR A 50 -2.83 2.97 4.34
N TRP A 51 -2.84 3.85 3.35
CA TRP A 51 -3.81 3.78 2.25
C TRP A 51 -3.22 4.27 0.92
N ASN A 52 -3.28 3.43 -0.13
CA ASN A 52 -3.12 3.89 -1.51
C ASN A 52 -4.38 4.65 -1.96
N MET A 53 -4.25 5.97 -2.17
CA MET A 53 -5.39 6.85 -2.48
C MET A 53 -5.76 6.87 -3.95
N GLY A 54 -4.89 6.39 -4.85
CA GLY A 54 -5.04 6.52 -6.29
C GLY A 54 -5.07 7.98 -6.80
N GLY A 55 -4.80 8.98 -5.95
CA GLY A 55 -4.75 10.42 -6.27
C GLY A 55 -5.48 11.30 -5.25
N ILE A 56 -4.72 11.99 -4.40
CA ILE A 56 -5.27 12.70 -3.22
C ILE A 56 -6.21 13.87 -3.56
N ARG A 57 -5.97 14.57 -4.68
CA ARG A 57 -6.86 15.67 -5.12
C ARG A 57 -8.27 15.18 -5.42
N SER A 58 -8.39 13.97 -5.97
CA SER A 58 -9.69 13.39 -6.34
C SER A 58 -10.48 12.99 -5.09
N SER A 59 -9.83 12.40 -4.07
CA SER A 59 -10.49 12.08 -2.80
C SER A 59 -10.97 13.32 -2.06
N LEU A 60 -10.10 14.32 -1.86
CA LEU A 60 -10.46 15.54 -1.13
C LEU A 60 -11.67 16.24 -1.76
N LYS A 61 -11.68 16.36 -3.09
CA LYS A 61 -12.77 17.03 -3.80
C LYS A 61 -14.09 16.24 -3.81
N LYS A 62 -14.02 14.92 -4.02
CA LYS A 62 -15.23 14.12 -4.32
C LYS A 62 -15.85 13.49 -3.09
N ARG A 63 -15.05 13.12 -2.10
CA ARG A 63 -15.48 12.32 -0.95
C ARG A 63 -14.68 12.68 0.32
N PRO A 64 -14.71 13.94 0.80
CA PRO A 64 -13.95 14.36 1.98
C PRO A 64 -14.33 13.62 3.27
N GLU A 65 -15.53 13.03 3.36
CA GLU A 65 -16.00 12.28 4.53
C GLU A 65 -15.23 10.97 4.78
N ILE A 66 -14.51 10.44 3.77
CA ILE A 66 -13.72 9.21 3.92
C ILE A 66 -12.53 9.40 4.87
N TYR A 67 -12.07 10.63 5.05
CA TYR A 67 -10.93 10.96 5.91
C TYR A 67 -11.30 10.82 7.40
N GLU A 68 -12.49 11.29 7.79
CA GLU A 68 -13.03 11.06 9.14
C GLU A 68 -13.33 9.58 9.36
N THR A 69 -13.87 8.91 8.34
CA THR A 69 -14.18 7.49 8.36
C THR A 69 -12.92 6.64 8.59
N LEU A 70 -11.80 6.98 7.93
CA LEU A 70 -10.49 6.37 8.17
C LEU A 70 -10.03 6.57 9.62
N LEU A 71 -10.07 7.80 10.13
CA LEU A 71 -9.64 8.07 11.51
C LEU A 71 -10.41 7.24 12.53
N LYS A 72 -11.73 7.15 12.39
CA LYS A 72 -12.57 6.35 13.31
C LYS A 72 -12.23 4.86 13.23
N ALA A 73 -12.12 4.31 12.03
CA ALA A 73 -11.91 2.87 11.84
C ALA A 73 -10.47 2.41 12.16
N ALA A 74 -9.50 3.29 11.96
CA ALA A 74 -8.11 3.06 12.37
C ALA A 74 -7.86 3.44 13.84
N ASP A 75 -8.90 3.85 14.57
CA ASP A 75 -8.83 4.27 15.98
C ASP A 75 -7.77 5.35 16.25
N SER A 76 -7.88 6.43 15.46
CA SER A 76 -7.05 7.63 15.51
C SER A 76 -5.55 7.32 15.56
N PRO A 77 -4.96 6.79 14.48
CA PRO A 77 -3.58 6.30 14.50
C PRO A 77 -2.55 7.42 14.65
N GLU A 78 -1.42 7.15 15.31
CA GLU A 78 -0.32 8.11 15.48
C GLU A 78 0.31 8.51 14.15
N VAL A 79 0.38 7.56 13.22
CA VAL A 79 0.92 7.78 11.86
C VAL A 79 -0.05 7.24 10.81
N ILE A 80 -0.31 8.06 9.80
CA ILE A 80 -1.07 7.69 8.59
C ILE A 80 -0.16 7.89 7.40
N PHE A 81 0.03 6.85 6.61
CA PHE A 81 0.70 6.96 5.32
C PHE A 81 -0.32 6.96 4.19
N LEU A 82 -0.18 7.92 3.27
CA LEU A 82 -0.94 7.92 2.02
C LEU A 82 0.01 7.72 0.85
N ALA A 83 -0.36 6.83 -0.07
CA ALA A 83 0.38 6.57 -1.30
C ALA A 83 -0.42 6.98 -2.55
N GLU A 84 0.31 7.07 -3.66
CA GLU A 84 -0.18 7.60 -4.94
C GLU A 84 -0.86 8.96 -4.79
N HIS A 85 -0.30 9.85 -3.98
CA HIS A 85 -0.86 11.19 -3.85
C HIS A 85 -0.75 11.99 -5.17
N LYS A 86 0.22 11.65 -6.05
CA LYS A 86 0.39 12.19 -7.41
C LYS A 86 0.61 13.71 -7.48
N LEU A 87 1.14 14.29 -6.41
CA LEU A 87 1.45 15.72 -6.31
C LEU A 87 2.87 16.04 -6.74
N GLN A 88 3.11 17.29 -7.13
CA GLN A 88 4.42 17.91 -7.21
C GLN A 88 4.66 18.84 -6.00
N PRO A 89 5.91 19.22 -5.69
CA PRO A 89 6.18 20.12 -4.57
C PRO A 89 5.33 21.40 -4.55
N ASP A 90 5.09 22.02 -5.71
CA ASP A 90 4.28 23.25 -5.82
C ASP A 90 2.79 23.02 -5.53
N ASP A 91 2.31 21.78 -5.64
CA ASP A 91 0.92 21.42 -5.35
C ASP A 91 0.67 21.26 -3.84
N VAL A 92 1.72 20.97 -3.07
CA VAL A 92 1.64 20.54 -1.67
C VAL A 92 0.95 21.59 -0.78
N PRO A 93 1.33 22.88 -0.78
CA PRO A 93 0.77 23.84 0.19
C PRO A 93 -0.76 23.97 0.11
N GLY A 94 -1.33 23.88 -1.10
CA GLY A 94 -2.79 23.93 -1.29
C GLY A 94 -3.49 22.69 -0.78
N VAL A 95 -2.96 21.50 -1.10
CA VAL A 95 -3.52 20.22 -0.64
C VAL A 95 -3.37 20.06 0.86
N GLU A 96 -2.24 20.48 1.42
CA GLU A 96 -1.96 20.42 2.84
C GLU A 96 -2.96 21.26 3.65
N LYS A 97 -3.29 22.46 3.18
CA LYS A 97 -4.34 23.29 3.79
C LYS A 97 -5.69 22.58 3.84
N GLU A 98 -6.12 21.93 2.75
CA GLU A 98 -7.38 21.18 2.71
C GLU A 98 -7.33 19.95 3.62
N LEU A 99 -6.21 19.24 3.63
CA LEU A 99 -6.02 18.03 4.42
C LEU A 99 -6.01 18.33 5.93
N PHE A 100 -5.33 19.39 6.36
CA PHE A 100 -5.29 19.80 7.77
C PHE A 100 -6.61 20.39 8.27
N ALA A 101 -7.47 20.87 7.37
CA ALA A 101 -8.84 21.22 7.75
C ALA A 101 -9.67 19.98 8.12
N LEU A 102 -9.38 18.81 7.52
CA LEU A 102 -10.03 17.54 7.83
C LEU A 102 -9.36 16.80 8.99
N TRP A 103 -8.03 16.90 9.09
CA TRP A 103 -7.20 16.27 10.11
C TRP A 103 -6.42 17.32 10.91
N PRO A 104 -7.11 18.13 11.73
CA PRO A 104 -6.43 19.07 12.60
C PRO A 104 -5.53 18.30 13.58
N GLY A 105 -4.32 18.82 13.82
CA GLY A 105 -3.37 18.16 14.70
C GLY A 105 -2.55 17.06 14.05
N TYR A 106 -2.49 16.98 12.71
CA TYR A 106 -1.47 16.22 11.99
C TYR A 106 -0.50 17.15 11.25
N ARG A 107 0.77 16.74 11.16
CA ARG A 107 1.80 17.32 10.28
C ARG A 107 2.08 16.35 9.14
N ALA A 108 2.50 16.87 7.98
CA ALA A 108 2.80 16.07 6.81
C ALA A 108 4.28 16.15 6.42
N ILE A 109 4.87 15.00 6.11
CA ILE A 109 6.18 14.88 5.45
C ILE A 109 5.97 14.22 4.11
N TRP A 110 6.07 15.03 3.05
CA TRP A 110 5.84 14.59 1.67
C TRP A 110 7.11 14.03 1.02
N ASN A 111 6.96 12.99 0.20
CA ASN A 111 7.96 12.51 -0.75
C ASN A 111 7.33 12.45 -2.16
N CYS A 112 7.42 13.57 -2.88
CA CYS A 112 6.83 13.70 -4.22
C CYS A 112 7.71 13.02 -5.29
N SER A 113 7.07 12.45 -6.31
CA SER A 113 7.80 12.02 -7.50
C SER A 113 8.24 13.22 -8.35
N ALA A 114 9.42 13.13 -8.97
CA ALA A 114 9.87 14.02 -10.03
C ALA A 114 9.00 13.91 -11.31
N ARG A 115 8.28 12.80 -11.49
CA ARG A 115 7.34 12.63 -12.60
C ARG A 115 5.99 13.22 -12.22
N LYS A 116 5.54 14.22 -12.98
CA LYS A 116 4.25 14.88 -12.78
C LYS A 116 3.08 13.88 -12.79
N GLY A 117 2.21 13.98 -11.78
CA GLY A 117 0.98 13.20 -11.68
C GLY A 117 1.19 11.70 -11.42
N TYR A 118 2.33 11.32 -10.87
CA TYR A 118 2.74 9.91 -10.72
C TYR A 118 3.26 9.64 -9.31
N SER A 119 2.96 8.45 -8.77
CA SER A 119 3.49 7.96 -7.49
C SER A 119 3.35 8.97 -6.34
N GLY A 120 4.27 8.95 -5.38
CA GLY A 120 4.32 9.82 -4.23
C GLY A 120 3.77 9.17 -2.98
N VAL A 121 4.50 9.31 -1.87
CA VAL A 121 4.07 8.91 -0.52
C VAL A 121 4.16 10.09 0.44
N VAL A 122 3.27 10.13 1.43
CA VAL A 122 3.30 11.12 2.51
C VAL A 122 3.10 10.42 3.85
N ALA A 123 3.86 10.85 4.85
CA ALA A 123 3.63 10.51 6.25
C ALA A 123 2.88 11.65 6.93
N LEU A 124 1.69 11.37 7.45
CA LEU A 124 0.93 12.25 8.32
C LEU A 124 1.09 11.77 9.74
N ILE A 125 1.65 12.61 10.58
CA ILE A 125 2.05 12.26 11.94
C ILE A 125 1.37 13.25 12.87
N LYS A 126 0.75 12.78 13.95
CA LYS A 126 0.09 13.70 14.90
C LYS A 126 1.09 14.74 15.43
N GLU A 127 0.64 15.97 15.68
CA GLU A 127 1.46 17.10 16.13
C GLU A 127 2.04 16.89 17.52
N ASP A 128 1.37 16.09 18.36
CA ASP A 128 1.89 15.68 19.66
C ASP A 128 3.04 14.67 19.48
N VAL A 129 2.97 13.80 18.45
CA VAL A 129 4.04 12.86 18.01
C VAL A 129 5.23 13.53 17.35
N LEU A 130 5.00 14.58 16.57
CA LEU A 130 6.03 15.26 15.80
C LEU A 130 6.13 16.73 16.20
N GLY A 131 7.24 17.09 16.86
CA GLY A 131 7.53 18.48 17.18
C GLY A 131 7.76 19.34 15.92
N PRO A 132 7.98 20.65 16.09
CA PRO A 132 8.02 21.58 14.97
C PRO A 132 9.08 21.20 13.91
N LEU A 133 8.65 21.08 12.65
CA LEU A 133 9.54 20.78 11.54
C LEU A 133 10.40 22.01 11.19
N LYS A 134 11.72 21.83 11.05
CA LYS A 134 12.63 22.89 10.59
C LYS A 134 12.45 23.13 9.07
N PRO A 135 12.45 24.39 8.58
CA PRO A 135 12.17 24.72 7.16
C PRO A 135 13.18 24.14 6.13
N ALA A 136 14.38 23.74 6.56
CA ALA A 136 15.43 23.23 5.70
C ALA A 136 15.22 21.75 5.32
N SER A 137 14.12 21.43 4.63
CA SER A 137 13.72 20.04 4.35
C SER A 137 13.37 19.77 2.88
N ILE A 138 13.70 20.69 1.97
CA ILE A 138 13.46 20.57 0.51
C ILE A 138 14.73 20.11 -0.25
N LYS A 139 15.36 19.03 0.21
CA LYS A 139 16.31 18.22 -0.60
C LYS A 139 16.11 16.76 -0.19
N ASN A 140 16.29 15.81 -1.12
CA ASN A 140 16.22 14.35 -0.90
C ASN A 140 17.26 13.89 0.14
N LYS A 141 17.00 14.17 1.41
CA LYS A 141 17.88 13.92 2.56
C LYS A 141 17.02 13.56 3.76
N THR A 142 17.63 12.85 4.71
CA THR A 142 17.07 12.62 6.05
C THR A 142 16.66 13.95 6.67
N VAL A 143 15.45 14.00 7.19
CA VAL A 143 14.91 15.11 7.97
C VAL A 143 15.03 14.70 9.43
N GLU A 144 15.93 15.33 10.16
CA GLU A 144 15.98 15.20 11.62
C GLU A 144 14.74 15.89 12.20
N VAL A 145 14.05 15.20 13.09
CA VAL A 145 12.83 15.69 13.73
C VAL A 145 13.02 15.64 15.24
N SER A 146 12.38 16.56 15.96
CA SER A 146 12.41 16.59 17.42
C SER A 146 11.02 16.27 17.95
N THR A 147 10.91 15.37 18.91
CA THR A 147 9.65 15.13 19.62
C THR A 147 9.55 16.13 20.79
N PRO A 148 8.38 16.73 21.08
CA PRO A 148 8.24 17.64 22.22
C PRO A 148 8.54 16.92 23.55
N GLU A 149 9.23 17.60 24.48
CA GLU A 149 9.63 17.00 25.78
C GLU A 149 8.46 16.41 26.56
N SER A 150 7.26 16.99 26.44
CA SER A 150 6.04 16.53 27.11
C SER A 150 5.57 15.14 26.70
N HIS A 151 6.17 14.54 25.66
CA HIS A 151 5.72 13.27 25.08
C HIS A 151 6.83 12.23 24.89
N LEU A 152 8.06 12.48 25.35
CA LEU A 152 9.16 11.49 25.30
C LEU A 152 8.81 10.20 26.07
N ASP A 153 7.90 10.30 27.05
CA ASP A 153 7.39 9.15 27.79
C ASP A 153 6.35 8.33 27.03
N THR A 154 5.81 8.85 25.92
CA THR A 154 4.85 8.14 25.06
C THR A 154 5.52 7.68 23.78
N TYR A 155 6.08 8.57 22.96
CA TYR A 155 6.66 8.20 21.66
C TYR A 155 7.85 9.12 21.34
N GLU A 156 8.71 8.69 20.42
CA GLU A 156 9.79 9.55 19.94
C GLU A 156 10.18 9.16 18.51
N ILE A 157 10.00 10.07 17.56
CA ILE A 157 10.57 9.95 16.21
C ILE A 157 11.88 10.74 16.19
N LYS A 158 12.97 10.09 15.78
CA LYS A 158 14.31 10.68 15.66
C LYS A 158 14.51 11.33 14.30
N SER A 159 14.14 10.61 13.24
CA SER A 159 14.33 11.10 11.88
C SER A 159 13.34 10.50 10.90
N VAL A 160 13.14 11.21 9.79
CA VAL A 160 12.36 10.74 8.65
C VAL A 160 13.23 10.79 7.41
N HIS A 161 13.48 9.62 6.82
CA HIS A 161 14.28 9.46 5.61
C HIS A 161 13.38 9.28 4.38
N ARG A 162 13.79 9.89 3.26
CA ARG A 162 13.11 9.75 1.96
C ARG A 162 13.94 8.87 1.05
N GLY A 163 13.30 7.88 0.43
CA GLY A 163 13.94 7.01 -0.54
C GLY A 163 14.70 5.84 0.08
N LEU A 164 15.51 5.20 -0.76
CA LEU A 164 16.37 4.11 -0.35
C LEU A 164 17.78 4.59 -0.11
N GLY A 165 18.30 4.20 1.05
CA GLY A 165 19.67 4.45 1.41
C GLY A 165 19.94 4.33 2.90
N ILE A 166 21.00 3.61 3.26
CA ILE A 166 21.57 3.63 4.61
C ILE A 166 22.20 5.00 4.85
N PRO A 167 21.75 5.80 5.84
CA PRO A 167 22.33 7.11 6.09
C PRO A 167 23.87 7.04 6.21
N PRO A 168 24.64 7.90 5.50
CA PRO A 168 24.23 8.91 4.53
C PRO A 168 24.42 8.44 3.07
N VAL A 169 23.35 8.22 2.31
CA VAL A 169 23.43 7.79 0.90
C VAL A 169 23.67 8.93 -0.10
N GLN A 170 24.52 8.62 -1.08
CA GLN A 170 24.96 9.46 -2.19
C GLN A 170 24.41 9.00 -3.56
N SER A 171 23.22 8.38 -3.65
CA SER A 171 22.67 7.95 -4.96
C SER A 171 21.32 8.58 -5.30
N GLU A 172 21.09 8.78 -6.60
CA GLU A 172 19.91 9.39 -7.20
C GLU A 172 18.65 8.50 -7.22
N TYR A 173 18.64 7.39 -6.46
CA TYR A 173 17.58 6.36 -6.49
C TYR A 173 16.17 6.86 -6.10
N ASN A 174 16.03 8.12 -5.71
CA ASN A 174 14.84 8.68 -5.07
C ASN A 174 14.11 9.74 -5.92
N THR A 175 13.81 9.44 -7.19
CA THR A 175 13.00 10.35 -8.04
C THR A 175 11.54 9.90 -8.18
N GLU A 176 11.22 8.64 -7.88
CA GLU A 176 9.83 8.14 -7.97
C GLU A 176 8.99 8.41 -6.70
N GLY A 177 9.58 8.93 -5.62
CA GLY A 177 8.84 9.31 -4.40
C GLY A 177 8.10 8.12 -3.77
N ARG A 178 8.75 6.96 -3.67
CA ARG A 178 8.10 5.69 -3.30
C ARG A 178 8.23 5.30 -1.84
N VAL A 179 9.25 5.81 -1.14
CA VAL A 179 9.65 5.30 0.18
C VAL A 179 9.80 6.44 1.18
N LEU A 180 9.28 6.23 2.39
CA LEU A 180 9.59 7.01 3.57
C LEU A 180 9.94 6.04 4.71
N THR A 181 10.95 6.38 5.49
CA THR A 181 11.35 5.61 6.67
C THR A 181 11.33 6.51 7.89
N LEU A 182 10.58 6.11 8.92
CA LEU A 182 10.59 6.75 10.23
C LEU A 182 11.51 5.95 11.14
N ASN A 183 12.50 6.61 11.74
CA ASN A 183 13.31 6.07 12.84
C ASN A 183 12.65 6.44 14.16
N LEU A 184 12.12 5.46 14.90
CA LEU A 184 11.52 5.69 16.20
C LEU A 184 12.48 5.25 17.31
N ALA A 185 12.65 6.09 18.33
CA ALA A 185 13.26 5.67 19.59
C ALA A 185 12.23 5.00 20.50
N LYS A 186 10.96 5.34 20.35
CA LYS A 186 9.86 4.83 21.16
C LYS A 186 8.55 4.78 20.34
N PRO A 187 7.99 3.60 20.06
CA PRO A 187 8.62 2.27 20.21
C PRO A 187 10.00 2.21 19.52
N ASP A 188 10.93 1.40 20.04
CA ASP A 188 12.24 1.24 19.44
C ASP A 188 12.16 0.37 18.17
N MET A 189 11.90 1.02 17.04
CA MET A 189 11.69 0.37 15.75
C MET A 189 11.87 1.34 14.57
N TYR A 190 11.95 0.78 13.37
CA TYR A 190 11.75 1.51 12.12
C TYR A 190 10.34 1.26 11.58
N VAL A 191 9.71 2.30 11.01
CA VAL A 191 8.53 2.13 10.14
C VAL A 191 8.89 2.59 8.74
N VAL A 192 8.94 1.66 7.81
CA VAL A 192 9.19 1.92 6.38
C VAL A 192 7.87 1.82 5.65
N VAL A 193 7.42 2.91 5.02
CA VAL A 193 6.32 2.84 4.04
C VAL A 193 6.87 2.74 2.63
N SER A 194 6.22 1.94 1.80
CA SER A 194 6.49 1.94 0.37
C SER A 194 5.25 1.86 -0.51
N TYR A 195 5.35 2.52 -1.66
CA TYR A 195 4.55 2.21 -2.84
C TYR A 195 5.47 1.52 -3.86
N VAL A 196 5.41 0.19 -3.91
CA VAL A 196 6.29 -0.62 -4.74
C VAL A 196 5.98 -0.44 -6.24
N PRO A 197 6.98 -0.41 -7.14
CA PRO A 197 6.74 -0.31 -8.58
C PRO A 197 5.85 -1.45 -9.09
N ASN A 198 4.75 -1.10 -9.75
CA ASN A 198 3.99 -2.07 -10.54
C ASN A 198 4.82 -2.54 -11.76
N SER A 199 4.80 -3.84 -12.08
CA SER A 199 5.48 -4.43 -13.24
C SER A 199 4.95 -3.93 -14.59
N GLY A 200 3.85 -3.18 -14.60
CA GLY A 200 3.31 -2.48 -15.76
C GLY A 200 2.51 -3.35 -16.70
N ALA A 201 1.75 -2.69 -17.59
CA ALA A 201 0.96 -3.38 -18.61
C ALA A 201 1.87 -4.21 -19.54
N GLY A 202 1.56 -5.50 -19.67
CA GLY A 202 2.40 -6.44 -20.43
C GLY A 202 3.74 -6.73 -19.76
N LEU A 203 3.86 -6.54 -18.44
CA LEU A 203 5.06 -6.82 -17.65
C LEU A 203 6.31 -6.03 -18.07
N LYS A 204 6.12 -4.87 -18.70
CA LYS A 204 7.21 -4.05 -19.27
C LYS A 204 8.27 -3.58 -18.26
N ARG A 205 7.95 -3.57 -16.97
CA ARG A 205 8.83 -3.16 -15.87
C ARG A 205 9.18 -4.30 -14.92
N ILE A 206 8.86 -5.55 -15.27
CA ILE A 206 9.11 -6.68 -14.37
C ILE A 206 10.60 -6.84 -14.06
N ASP A 207 11.48 -6.57 -15.03
CA ASP A 207 12.92 -6.63 -14.82
C ASP A 207 13.39 -5.60 -13.77
N TYR A 208 13.03 -4.33 -13.95
CA TYR A 208 13.27 -3.27 -12.96
C TYR A 208 12.67 -3.61 -11.59
N ARG A 209 11.43 -4.13 -11.56
CA ARG A 209 10.75 -4.52 -10.33
C ARG A 209 11.56 -5.58 -9.58
N ILE A 210 12.00 -6.64 -10.26
CA ILE A 210 12.59 -7.81 -9.59
C ILE A 210 14.10 -7.65 -9.36
N ASN A 211 14.86 -7.22 -10.38
CA ASN A 211 16.32 -7.26 -10.34
C ASN A 211 16.97 -6.01 -9.75
N GLU A 212 16.25 -4.89 -9.73
CA GLU A 212 16.72 -3.65 -9.13
C GLU A 212 15.95 -3.38 -7.83
N TRP A 213 14.64 -3.16 -7.92
CA TRP A 213 13.84 -2.73 -6.78
C TRP A 213 13.78 -3.75 -5.64
N GLU A 214 13.36 -4.99 -5.89
CA GLU A 214 13.22 -5.99 -4.82
C GLU A 214 14.57 -6.29 -4.15
N LYS A 215 15.66 -6.34 -4.95
CA LYS A 215 17.02 -6.52 -4.44
C LYS A 215 17.44 -5.37 -3.52
N ASP A 216 17.26 -4.13 -3.96
CA ASP A 216 17.70 -2.95 -3.21
C ASP A 216 16.83 -2.73 -1.96
N MET A 217 15.52 -3.00 -2.04
CA MET A 217 14.63 -3.00 -0.87
C MET A 217 15.05 -4.02 0.18
N ARG A 218 15.32 -5.28 -0.22
CA ARG A 218 15.78 -6.32 0.72
C ARG A 218 17.09 -5.93 1.39
N GLY A 219 18.05 -5.41 0.61
CA GLY A 219 19.30 -4.89 1.15
C GLY A 219 19.07 -3.78 2.16
N TYR A 220 18.24 -2.78 1.83
CA TYR A 220 17.92 -1.67 2.73
C TYR A 220 17.26 -2.13 4.04
N LEU A 221 16.24 -2.98 3.95
CA LEU A 221 15.51 -3.51 5.10
C LEU A 221 16.40 -4.38 6.00
N THR A 222 17.31 -5.17 5.41
CA THR A 222 18.27 -5.99 6.14
C THR A 222 19.23 -5.13 6.95
N GLU A 223 19.69 -4.01 6.40
CA GLU A 223 20.61 -3.10 7.11
C GLU A 223 19.93 -2.35 8.25
N LEU A 224 18.68 -1.91 8.06
CA LEU A 224 17.88 -1.34 9.15
C LEU A 224 17.64 -2.35 10.28
N ALA A 225 17.33 -3.60 9.93
CA ALA A 225 17.05 -4.68 10.88
C ALA A 225 18.24 -5.06 11.77
N LYS A 226 19.48 -4.67 11.41
CA LYS A 226 20.66 -4.84 12.28
C LYS A 226 20.65 -3.90 13.48
N GLU A 227 19.98 -2.75 13.38
CA GLU A 227 19.92 -1.76 14.45
C GLU A 227 18.64 -1.93 15.29
N LYS A 228 17.48 -2.04 14.62
CA LYS A 228 16.17 -2.12 15.28
C LYS A 228 15.19 -2.99 14.49
N PRO A 229 14.17 -3.56 15.14
CA PRO A 229 13.05 -4.19 14.45
C PRO A 229 12.40 -3.23 13.44
N VAL A 230 11.90 -3.76 12.33
CA VAL A 230 11.35 -2.98 11.22
C VAL A 230 9.92 -3.42 10.93
N ALA A 231 9.00 -2.46 10.83
CA ALA A 231 7.72 -2.64 10.17
C ALA A 231 7.80 -2.06 8.75
N TYR A 232 7.52 -2.89 7.75
CA TYR A 232 7.46 -2.52 6.34
C TYR A 232 6.01 -2.56 5.83
N VAL A 233 5.45 -1.39 5.56
CA VAL A 233 4.01 -1.21 5.31
C VAL A 233 3.77 -0.61 3.93
N GLY A 234 2.72 -1.05 3.23
CA GLY A 234 2.23 -0.37 2.03
C GLY A 234 1.77 -1.28 0.91
N ASP A 235 1.53 -0.69 -0.26
CA ASP A 235 1.18 -1.37 -1.50
C ASP A 235 2.42 -2.01 -2.10
N MET A 236 2.52 -3.32 -1.91
CA MET A 236 3.61 -4.15 -2.40
C MET A 236 3.41 -4.55 -3.86
N ASN A 237 2.28 -4.19 -4.49
CA ASN A 237 1.97 -4.51 -5.88
C ASN A 237 2.16 -6.00 -6.20
N VAL A 238 1.83 -6.90 -5.27
CA VAL A 238 1.84 -8.35 -5.43
C VAL A 238 0.82 -9.01 -4.50
N ALA A 239 0.07 -9.98 -4.98
CA ALA A 239 -0.76 -10.88 -4.18
C ALA A 239 0.02 -12.18 -3.93
N HIS A 240 0.45 -12.42 -2.69
CA HIS A 240 1.42 -13.46 -2.38
C HIS A 240 0.83 -14.87 -2.44
N LEU A 241 -0.24 -15.13 -1.69
CA LEU A 241 -0.86 -16.45 -1.59
C LEU A 241 -2.06 -16.58 -2.54
N ASP A 242 -2.50 -17.81 -2.78
CA ASP A 242 -3.73 -18.03 -3.57
C ASP A 242 -4.95 -17.44 -2.85
N LEU A 243 -4.95 -17.43 -1.51
CA LEU A 243 -5.95 -16.74 -0.68
C LEU A 243 -6.00 -15.21 -0.92
N ASP A 244 -4.95 -14.65 -1.51
CA ASP A 244 -4.83 -13.21 -1.80
C ASP A 244 -5.35 -12.86 -3.20
N ILE A 245 -5.88 -13.83 -3.95
CA ILE A 245 -6.33 -13.71 -5.34
C ILE A 245 -7.74 -14.29 -5.48
N TRP A 246 -8.72 -13.48 -5.87
CA TRP A 246 -10.12 -13.91 -5.98
C TRP A 246 -10.38 -15.10 -6.94
N ASN A 247 -9.51 -15.30 -7.93
CA ASN A 247 -9.59 -16.37 -8.93
C ASN A 247 -8.27 -17.14 -9.06
N ALA A 248 -7.72 -17.55 -7.92
CA ALA A 248 -6.53 -18.42 -7.88
C ALA A 248 -6.61 -19.57 -8.91
N GLY A 249 -5.48 -19.88 -9.54
CA GLY A 249 -5.36 -20.91 -10.57
C GLY A 249 -5.77 -20.48 -11.99
N ALA A 250 -6.28 -19.26 -12.20
CA ALA A 250 -6.61 -18.80 -13.55
C ALA A 250 -5.34 -18.61 -14.41
N LYS A 251 -5.31 -19.22 -15.60
CA LYS A 251 -4.12 -19.22 -16.50
C LYS A 251 -3.59 -17.84 -16.91
N HIS A 252 -4.40 -16.79 -16.79
CA HIS A 252 -4.00 -15.43 -17.17
C HIS A 252 -3.27 -14.67 -16.06
N LEU A 253 -3.26 -15.19 -14.82
CA LEU A 253 -2.58 -14.55 -13.68
C LEU A 253 -1.08 -14.36 -13.95
N GLU A 254 -0.41 -15.32 -14.58
CA GLU A 254 1.01 -15.24 -14.94
C GLU A 254 1.34 -14.13 -15.96
N LYS A 255 0.32 -13.53 -16.59
CA LYS A 255 0.49 -12.44 -17.57
C LYS A 255 0.15 -11.07 -17.00
N ASN A 256 -0.28 -11.01 -15.74
CA ASN A 256 -0.72 -9.79 -15.09
C ASN A 256 0.25 -9.39 -13.98
N ALA A 257 0.62 -8.11 -13.96
CA ALA A 257 1.40 -7.54 -12.88
C ALA A 257 0.68 -7.73 -11.54
N GLY A 258 1.47 -8.08 -10.52
CA GLY A 258 1.00 -8.37 -9.17
C GLY A 258 0.52 -9.79 -8.93
N THR A 259 0.48 -10.66 -9.94
CA THR A 259 0.09 -12.07 -9.78
C THR A 259 1.04 -13.05 -10.47
N THR A 260 2.17 -12.58 -11.01
CA THR A 260 3.16 -13.47 -11.65
C THR A 260 3.88 -14.32 -10.61
N THR A 261 4.31 -15.52 -11.01
CA THR A 261 5.09 -16.41 -10.16
C THR A 261 6.39 -15.76 -9.71
N ILE A 262 7.02 -14.95 -10.57
CA ILE A 262 8.28 -14.26 -10.25
C ILE A 262 8.07 -13.20 -9.15
N GLU A 263 7.01 -12.38 -9.24
CA GLU A 263 6.68 -11.40 -8.19
C GLU A 263 6.34 -12.10 -6.86
N ARG A 264 5.56 -13.19 -6.91
CA ARG A 264 5.19 -13.98 -5.73
C ARG A 264 6.40 -14.61 -5.05
N ASN A 265 7.32 -15.17 -5.83
CA ASN A 265 8.56 -15.74 -5.32
C ASN A 265 9.47 -14.67 -4.70
N ALA A 266 9.57 -13.48 -5.30
CA ALA A 266 10.34 -12.37 -4.74
C ALA A 266 9.76 -11.90 -3.39
N PHE A 267 8.42 -11.89 -3.25
CA PHE A 267 7.78 -11.64 -1.97
C PHE A 267 8.07 -12.75 -0.95
N GLY A 268 8.03 -14.02 -1.36
CA GLY A 268 8.44 -15.15 -0.51
C GLY A 268 9.88 -15.01 -0.01
N GLN A 269 10.80 -14.58 -0.88
CA GLN A 269 12.20 -14.27 -0.50
C GLN A 269 12.29 -13.15 0.52
N MET A 270 11.50 -12.07 0.39
CA MET A 270 11.42 -11.02 1.41
C MET A 270 11.06 -11.59 2.79
N LEU A 271 10.07 -12.49 2.87
CA LEU A 271 9.68 -13.11 4.14
C LEU A 271 10.78 -14.03 4.69
N SER A 272 11.34 -14.90 3.86
CA SER A 272 12.28 -15.93 4.32
C SER A 272 13.71 -15.43 4.53
N GLU A 273 14.23 -14.58 3.64
CA GLU A 273 15.63 -14.13 3.66
C GLU A 273 15.84 -12.93 4.59
N CYS A 274 14.84 -12.06 4.72
CA CYS A 274 14.91 -10.88 5.60
C CYS A 274 14.21 -11.09 6.96
N ASP A 275 13.76 -12.33 7.25
CA ASP A 275 13.08 -12.74 8.49
C ASP A 275 11.86 -11.85 8.83
N TYR A 276 11.00 -11.64 7.82
CA TYR A 276 9.75 -10.89 7.95
C TYR A 276 8.54 -11.81 8.08
N VAL A 277 7.53 -11.32 8.78
CA VAL A 277 6.22 -11.94 8.96
C VAL A 277 5.16 -11.06 8.32
N ASP A 278 4.27 -11.65 7.52
CA ASP A 278 3.04 -10.98 7.07
C ASP A 278 2.07 -10.88 8.25
N GLY A 279 1.90 -9.66 8.78
CA GLY A 279 1.13 -9.42 9.99
C GLY A 279 -0.34 -9.82 9.87
N PHE A 280 -0.97 -9.59 8.71
CA PHE A 280 -2.37 -10.01 8.52
C PHE A 280 -2.49 -11.53 8.56
N ARG A 281 -1.57 -12.23 7.87
CA ARG A 281 -1.56 -13.69 7.85
C ARG A 281 -1.08 -14.32 9.16
N HIS A 282 -0.34 -13.58 9.97
CA HIS A 282 0.01 -14.04 11.31
C HIS A 282 -1.24 -14.21 12.20
N PHE A 283 -2.16 -13.24 12.19
CA PHE A 283 -3.39 -13.31 12.97
C PHE A 283 -4.52 -14.06 12.25
N HIS A 284 -4.51 -14.07 10.91
CA HIS A 284 -5.58 -14.63 10.07
C HIS A 284 -5.01 -15.50 8.94
N PRO A 285 -4.35 -16.63 9.25
CA PRO A 285 -3.60 -17.42 8.27
C PRO A 285 -4.45 -17.96 7.13
N GLU A 286 -5.66 -18.42 7.45
CA GLU A 286 -6.55 -19.10 6.51
C GLU A 286 -7.68 -18.20 5.95
N ALA A 287 -7.80 -16.95 6.43
CA ALA A 287 -8.97 -16.11 6.12
C ALA A 287 -9.03 -15.73 4.62
N ALA A 288 -10.09 -16.14 3.94
CA ALA A 288 -10.33 -15.90 2.53
C ALA A 288 -11.22 -14.67 2.28
N GLY A 289 -11.13 -14.12 1.06
CA GLY A 289 -11.98 -13.00 0.63
C GLY A 289 -11.61 -11.64 1.23
N HIS A 290 -10.45 -11.53 1.87
CA HIS A 290 -9.88 -10.27 2.35
C HIS A 290 -8.90 -9.69 1.33
N PHE A 291 -9.42 -8.80 0.49
CA PHE A 291 -8.63 -8.08 -0.51
C PHE A 291 -8.44 -6.63 -0.13
N THR A 292 -7.47 -5.98 -0.76
CA THR A 292 -7.20 -4.56 -0.54
C THR A 292 -7.27 -3.75 -1.82
N PHE A 293 -7.32 -4.39 -3.00
CA PHE A 293 -7.46 -3.77 -4.31
C PHE A 293 -8.59 -4.40 -5.14
N TRP A 294 -9.37 -3.58 -5.84
CA TRP A 294 -10.36 -4.01 -6.81
C TRP A 294 -10.31 -3.18 -8.09
N SER A 295 -10.15 -3.85 -9.24
CA SER A 295 -10.12 -3.18 -10.54
C SER A 295 -11.40 -2.38 -10.83
N VAL A 296 -11.27 -1.06 -10.95
CA VAL A 296 -12.35 -0.16 -11.39
C VAL A 296 -12.80 -0.48 -12.81
N ARG A 297 -11.84 -0.76 -13.72
CA ARG A 297 -12.10 -1.06 -15.13
C ARG A 297 -13.02 -2.28 -15.29
N SER A 298 -12.81 -3.31 -14.47
CA SER A 298 -13.60 -4.54 -14.51
C SER A 298 -14.82 -4.52 -13.58
N ARG A 299 -15.03 -3.43 -12.83
CA ARG A 299 -16.08 -3.29 -11.81
C ARG A 299 -16.10 -4.46 -10.83
N ASN A 300 -14.94 -4.80 -10.29
CA ASN A 300 -14.78 -6.01 -9.48
C ASN A 300 -15.30 -5.87 -8.04
N LYS A 301 -15.35 -4.64 -7.50
CA LYS A 301 -15.68 -4.36 -6.11
C LYS A 301 -17.05 -4.91 -5.66
N PRO A 302 -18.17 -4.76 -6.41
CA PRO A 302 -19.47 -5.28 -5.98
C PRO A 302 -19.54 -6.80 -5.79
N SER A 303 -18.68 -7.57 -6.46
CA SER A 303 -18.59 -9.03 -6.31
C SER A 303 -17.37 -9.48 -5.50
N ASN A 304 -16.71 -8.53 -4.82
CA ASN A 304 -15.49 -8.73 -4.06
C ASN A 304 -14.37 -9.45 -4.85
N ARG A 305 -14.21 -9.13 -6.13
CA ARG A 305 -13.21 -9.78 -7.00
C ARG A 305 -11.86 -9.07 -6.96
N GLY A 306 -11.20 -9.16 -5.81
CA GLY A 306 -10.01 -8.36 -5.49
C GLY A 306 -8.68 -9.11 -5.51
N LEU A 307 -7.63 -8.34 -5.22
CA LEU A 307 -6.30 -8.81 -4.87
C LEU A 307 -5.92 -8.20 -3.51
N ARG A 308 -5.18 -8.91 -2.67
CA ARG A 308 -4.52 -8.30 -1.50
C ARG A 308 -3.14 -7.81 -1.92
N LEU A 309 -3.00 -6.50 -2.06
CA LEU A 309 -1.77 -5.84 -2.52
C LEU A 309 -1.11 -4.98 -1.42
N ASP A 310 -1.85 -4.66 -0.37
CA ASP A 310 -1.44 -3.78 0.70
C ASP A 310 -1.15 -4.60 1.96
N TYR A 311 0.04 -4.41 2.55
CA TYR A 311 0.58 -5.28 3.60
C TYR A 311 1.11 -4.49 4.78
N THR A 312 1.09 -5.16 5.94
CA THR A 312 1.97 -4.85 7.06
C THR A 312 2.91 -6.05 7.23
N LEU A 313 4.17 -5.89 6.85
CA LEU A 313 5.22 -6.86 7.16
C LEU A 313 5.98 -6.37 8.39
N VAL A 314 6.36 -7.26 9.29
CA VAL A 314 7.16 -6.92 10.47
C VAL A 314 8.34 -7.86 10.61
N SER A 315 9.45 -7.40 11.18
CA SER A 315 10.53 -8.28 11.63
C SER A 315 9.96 -9.36 12.55
N LYS A 316 10.43 -10.60 12.41
CA LYS A 316 9.99 -11.73 13.22
C LYS A 316 10.14 -11.49 14.73
N SER A 317 11.15 -10.72 15.14
CA SER A 317 11.37 -10.32 16.53
C SER A 317 10.21 -9.54 17.16
N MET A 318 9.40 -8.85 16.34
CA MET A 318 8.19 -8.16 16.79
C MET A 318 7.03 -9.12 17.07
N VAL A 319 7.12 -10.37 16.63
CA VAL A 319 6.05 -11.36 16.76
C VAL A 319 6.43 -12.43 17.79
N ASP A 320 7.69 -12.84 17.84
CA ASP A 320 8.17 -13.82 18.82
C ASP A 320 8.46 -13.23 20.22
N GLY A 321 8.31 -11.90 20.36
CA GLY A 321 8.46 -11.17 21.62
C GLY A 321 9.90 -10.87 22.01
N SER A 322 10.88 -11.16 21.15
CA SER A 322 12.30 -10.83 21.40
C SER A 322 12.63 -9.34 21.22
N ALA A 323 11.76 -8.57 20.55
CA ALA A 323 11.84 -7.12 20.46
C ALA A 323 11.04 -6.42 21.58
N GLY A 324 11.48 -5.22 21.96
CA GLY A 324 10.71 -4.33 22.83
C GLY A 324 9.42 -3.82 22.18
N ALA A 325 9.41 -3.70 20.84
CA ALA A 325 8.22 -3.40 20.06
C ALA A 325 7.55 -4.69 19.58
N GLN A 326 6.31 -4.94 19.99
CA GLN A 326 5.56 -6.16 19.68
C GLN A 326 4.34 -5.86 18.80
N LEU A 327 4.18 -6.59 17.69
CA LEU A 327 2.98 -6.50 16.86
C LEU A 327 1.79 -7.07 17.64
N ALA A 328 0.82 -6.22 17.95
CA ALA A 328 -0.38 -6.61 18.68
C ALA A 328 -1.56 -6.89 17.75
N ASP A 329 -1.61 -6.24 16.59
CA ASP A 329 -2.70 -6.40 15.62
C ASP A 329 -2.26 -5.93 14.23
N ALA A 330 -2.79 -6.55 13.18
CA ALA A 330 -2.61 -6.13 11.79
C ALA A 330 -3.90 -6.41 11.00
N TYR A 331 -4.45 -5.38 10.36
CA TYR A 331 -5.84 -5.37 9.93
C TYR A 331 -6.07 -4.71 8.58
N ILE A 332 -7.21 -5.05 7.97
CA ILE A 332 -7.69 -4.50 6.69
C ILE A 332 -9.01 -3.74 6.95
N LEU A 333 -9.09 -2.49 6.51
CA LEU A 333 -10.28 -1.64 6.65
C LEU A 333 -11.13 -1.67 5.37
N GLY A 334 -11.47 -2.88 4.93
CA GLY A 334 -12.15 -3.18 3.65
C GLY A 334 -13.47 -2.42 3.48
N GLU A 335 -14.48 -2.72 4.30
CA GLU A 335 -15.83 -2.14 4.15
C GLU A 335 -15.85 -0.61 4.33
N VAL A 336 -14.98 -0.12 5.19
CA VAL A 336 -14.88 1.29 5.60
C VAL A 336 -14.29 2.16 4.49
N CYS A 337 -13.13 1.76 3.96
CA CYS A 337 -12.34 2.59 3.05
C CYS A 337 -12.59 2.26 1.58
N ALA A 338 -13.07 1.05 1.26
CA ALA A 338 -13.30 0.67 -0.12
C ALA A 338 -14.52 1.38 -0.75
N SER A 339 -15.29 2.20 -0.01
CA SER A 339 -16.34 3.02 -0.64
C SER A 339 -15.80 4.10 -1.61
N PHE A 340 -14.48 4.33 -1.61
CA PHE A 340 -13.80 5.24 -2.53
C PHE A 340 -12.46 4.66 -3.02
N GLY A 341 -12.16 4.86 -4.30
CA GLY A 341 -10.93 4.32 -4.92
C GLY A 341 -10.97 2.83 -5.22
N ASP A 342 -9.86 2.33 -5.73
CA ASP A 342 -9.60 0.92 -5.99
C ASP A 342 -8.95 0.21 -4.81
N HIS A 343 -8.27 0.92 -3.90
CA HIS A 343 -7.70 0.33 -2.69
C HIS A 343 -8.51 0.61 -1.41
N CYS A 344 -8.33 -0.21 -0.37
CA CYS A 344 -8.74 0.11 1.00
C CYS A 344 -7.52 0.29 1.92
N ALA A 345 -7.73 0.87 3.09
CA ALA A 345 -6.66 1.05 4.06
C ALA A 345 -6.31 -0.25 4.78
N VAL A 346 -5.07 -0.35 5.23
CA VAL A 346 -4.56 -1.39 6.14
C VAL A 346 -3.89 -0.71 7.33
N GLY A 347 -3.69 -1.43 8.42
CA GLY A 347 -2.99 -0.86 9.56
C GLY A 347 -2.43 -1.89 10.52
N MET A 348 -1.70 -1.40 11.51
CA MET A 348 -1.11 -2.18 12.57
C MET A 348 -1.19 -1.45 13.91
N THR A 349 -1.22 -2.23 14.98
CA THR A 349 -1.02 -1.76 16.35
C THR A 349 0.20 -2.45 16.93
N VAL A 350 1.11 -1.67 17.52
CA VAL A 350 2.32 -2.15 18.19
C VAL A 350 2.22 -1.86 19.68
N LYS A 351 2.58 -2.80 20.55
CA LYS A 351 2.77 -2.62 22.01
C LYS A 351 4.25 -2.45 22.33
N TYR A 352 4.60 -1.63 23.33
CA TYR A 352 6.00 -1.37 23.73
C TYR A 352 6.16 -0.81 25.14
#